data_AF-A0A965GB42-F1
#
_entry.id   AF-A0A965GB42-F1
#
_cell.length_a   1.000
_cell.length_b   1.000
_cell.length_c   1.000
_cell.angle_alpha   90.00
_cell.angle_beta   90.00
_cell.angle_gamma   90.00
#
_symmetry.space_group_name_H-M   'P 1'
#
loop_
_entity.id
_entity.type
_entity.pdbx_description
1 polymer ?
#
loop_
_entity_poly.entity_id
_entity_poly.type
_entity_poly.pdbx_seq_one_letter_code
_entity_poly.pdbx_strand_id
1 'polypeptide(L)'
;MLHIPFAAGRKTPWEVIYPNLFLLIISLVVFAAIIYLVFLIASRASVRVQEWLKYVVFLLPATLLLVIGLVYPTLRTVLMSFMNDDSTEFVGVDNYVWSFTIPEILIVLRNTAIWVFVVPIVSTLLGLAIAYMT
;
A
#
# COMPACT_ATOMS: atom_id res chain seq x y z
N MET A 1 31.93 -35.49 -11.22
CA MET A 1 31.93 -35.10 -9.79
C MET A 1 31.22 -33.76 -9.66
N LEU A 2 29.93 -33.77 -9.35
CA LEU A 2 29.10 -32.57 -9.14
C LEU A 2 28.71 -32.57 -7.65
N HIS A 3 29.48 -31.86 -6.84
CA HIS A 3 29.19 -31.65 -5.43
C HIS A 3 28.13 -30.56 -5.36
N ILE A 4 26.84 -30.93 -5.40
CA ILE A 4 25.77 -29.95 -5.26
C ILE A 4 25.51 -29.74 -3.76
N PRO A 5 25.79 -28.55 -3.19
CA PRO A 5 25.55 -28.29 -1.79
C PRO A 5 24.06 -27.97 -1.58
N PHE A 6 23.17 -28.94 -1.78
CA PHE A 6 21.74 -28.80 -1.49
C PHE A 6 21.39 -28.97 0.00
N ALA A 7 22.36 -28.86 0.89
CA ALA A 7 22.18 -28.93 2.34
C ALA A 7 22.58 -27.62 3.04
N ALA A 8 22.30 -26.46 2.43
CA ALA A 8 22.28 -25.20 3.17
C ALA A 8 21.01 -25.19 4.05
N GLY A 9 21.19 -25.15 5.37
CA GLY A 9 20.16 -25.38 6.38
C GLY A 9 18.82 -24.68 6.11
N ARG A 10 17.81 -25.46 5.70
CA ARG A 10 16.41 -25.00 5.70
C ARG A 10 16.03 -24.73 7.15
N LYS A 11 15.86 -23.45 7.48
CA LYS A 11 15.26 -23.06 8.75
C LYS A 11 13.89 -23.71 8.86
N THR A 12 13.63 -24.38 9.97
CA THR A 12 12.29 -24.93 10.22
C THR A 12 11.27 -23.77 10.27
N PRO A 13 9.98 -23.98 9.95
CA PRO A 13 8.99 -22.90 10.01
C PRO A 13 9.02 -22.17 11.35
N TRP A 14 9.24 -22.91 12.43
CA TRP A 14 9.35 -22.41 13.78
C TRP A 14 10.57 -21.50 14.01
N GLU A 15 11.73 -21.81 13.44
CA GLU A 15 12.93 -20.95 13.49
C GLU A 15 12.76 -19.62 12.74
N VAL A 16 11.78 -19.52 11.83
CA VAL A 16 11.41 -18.27 11.16
C VAL A 16 10.31 -17.54 11.92
N ILE A 17 9.28 -18.27 12.38
CA ILE A 17 8.10 -17.70 13.01
C ILE A 17 8.43 -17.11 14.39
N TYR A 18 9.15 -17.85 15.25
CA TYR A 18 9.44 -17.40 16.61
C TYR A 18 10.14 -16.04 16.70
N PRO A 19 11.28 -15.82 16.01
CA PRO A 19 11.95 -14.51 16.07
C PRO A 19 11.09 -13.39 15.49
N ASN A 20 10.31 -13.65 14.43
CA ASN A 20 9.43 -12.64 13.84
C ASN A 20 8.27 -12.25 14.77
N LEU A 21 7.63 -13.22 15.41
CA LEU A 21 6.58 -12.97 16.41
C LEU A 21 7.13 -12.23 17.62
N PHE A 22 8.31 -12.61 18.09
CA PHE A 22 8.99 -11.93 19.20
C PHE A 22 9.33 -10.48 18.85
N LEU A 23 9.90 -10.24 17.66
CA LEU A 23 10.17 -8.90 17.14
C LEU A 23 8.89 -8.06 17.01
N LEU A 24 7.79 -8.66 16.54
CA LEU A 24 6.50 -7.99 16.46
C LEU A 24 6.02 -7.55 17.84
N ILE A 25 6.06 -8.45 18.84
CA ILE A 25 5.64 -8.13 20.21
C ILE A 25 6.52 -7.02 20.80
N ILE A 26 7.84 -7.13 20.68
CA ILE A 26 8.77 -6.09 21.13
C ILE A 26 8.47 -4.75 20.45
N SER A 27 8.26 -4.76 19.14
CA SER A 27 7.98 -3.54 18.37
C SER A 27 6.70 -2.86 18.85
N LEU A 28 5.64 -3.64 19.13
CA LEU A 28 4.39 -3.12 19.66
C LEU A 28 4.56 -2.54 21.08
N VAL A 29 5.31 -3.21 21.95
CA VAL A 29 5.58 -2.73 23.32
C VAL A 29 6.40 -1.46 23.30
N VAL A 30 7.47 -1.41 22.51
CA VAL A 30 8.32 -0.22 22.34
C VAL A 30 7.51 0.93 21.77
N PHE A 31 6.69 0.68 20.75
CA PHE A 31 5.80 1.68 20.18
C PHE A 31 4.84 2.24 21.24
N ALA A 32 4.14 1.38 21.98
CA ALA A 32 3.23 1.80 23.04
C ALA A 32 3.95 2.61 24.14
N ALA A 33 5.15 2.20 24.53
CA ALA A 33 5.97 2.91 25.51
C ALA A 33 6.37 4.31 25.03
N ILE A 34 6.79 4.45 23.76
CA ILE A 34 7.11 5.75 23.14
C ILE A 34 5.87 6.65 23.15
N ILE A 35 4.72 6.13 22.71
CA ILE A 35 3.46 6.88 22.68
C ILE A 35 3.08 7.36 24.08
N TYR A 36 3.16 6.47 25.08
CA TYR A 36 2.89 6.81 26.47
C TYR A 36 3.83 7.91 26.98
N LEU A 37 5.14 7.80 26.72
CA LEU A 37 6.12 8.82 27.11
C LEU A 37 5.85 10.17 26.46
N VAL A 38 5.54 10.18 25.16
CA VAL A 38 5.18 11.41 24.43
C VAL A 38 3.94 12.06 25.05
N PHE A 39 2.91 11.29 25.39
CA PHE A 39 1.72 11.83 26.05
C PHE A 39 1.96 12.27 27.48
N LEU A 40 2.83 11.59 28.22
CA LEU A 40 3.22 11.97 29.58
C LEU A 40 3.92 13.33 29.56
N ILE A 41 4.85 13.55 28.62
CA ILE A 41 5.52 14.85 28.44
C ILE A 41 4.51 15.92 27.97
N ALA A 42 3.65 15.58 27.02
CA ALA A 42 2.62 16.48 26.49
C ALA A 42 1.63 16.95 27.56
N SER A 43 1.32 16.10 28.55
CA SER A 43 0.39 16.46 29.64
C SER A 43 0.91 17.58 30.55
N ARG A 44 2.22 17.87 30.52
CA ARG A 44 2.81 19.02 31.22
C ARG A 44 2.82 20.31 30.41
N ALA A 45 2.42 20.25 29.14
CA ALA A 45 2.33 21.40 28.25
C ALA A 45 0.91 21.98 28.19
N SER A 46 0.75 23.11 27.51
CA SER A 46 -0.57 23.73 27.30
C SER A 46 -1.53 22.83 26.52
N VAL A 47 -2.83 22.98 26.76
CA VAL A 47 -3.92 22.20 26.11
C VAL A 47 -3.78 22.20 24.58
N ARG A 48 -3.44 23.35 23.98
CA ARG A 48 -3.24 23.48 22.52
C ARG A 48 -2.10 22.61 21.99
N VAL A 49 -0.99 22.49 22.74
CA VAL A 49 0.14 21.64 22.35
C VAL A 49 -0.22 20.17 22.49
N GLN A 50 -0.98 19.81 23.52
CA GLN A 50 -1.47 18.44 23.72
C GLN A 50 -2.39 17.99 22.58
N GLU A 51 -3.27 18.87 22.10
CA GLU A 51 -4.13 18.58 20.93
C GLU A 51 -3.31 18.38 19.65
N TRP A 52 -2.37 19.28 19.36
CA TRP A 52 -1.54 19.18 18.15
C TRP A 52 -0.65 17.94 18.15
N LEU A 53 -0.08 17.57 19.31
CA LEU A 53 0.73 16.36 19.47
C LEU A 53 -0.06 15.08 19.17
N LYS A 54 -1.33 15.00 19.57
CA LYS A 54 -2.19 13.84 19.23
C LYS A 54 -2.28 13.69 17.72
N TYR A 55 -2.57 14.77 16.99
CA TYR A 55 -2.65 14.71 15.53
C TYR A 55 -1.33 14.30 14.90
N VAL A 56 -0.21 14.90 15.31
CA VAL A 56 1.10 14.56 14.74
C VAL A 56 1.46 13.11 15.00
N VAL A 57 1.34 12.62 16.24
CA VAL A 57 1.78 11.28 16.63
C VAL A 57 1.02 10.18 15.87
N PHE A 58 -0.27 10.37 15.60
CA PHE A 58 -1.07 9.38 14.88
C PHE A 58 -1.08 9.60 13.36
N LEU A 59 -1.17 10.84 12.90
CA LEU A 59 -1.36 11.17 11.48
C LEU A 59 -0.04 11.24 10.72
N LEU A 60 1.04 11.74 11.33
CA LEU A 60 2.36 11.84 10.68
C LEU A 60 2.87 10.48 10.17
N PRO A 61 2.95 9.41 10.98
CA PRO A 61 3.47 8.13 10.49
C PRO A 61 2.61 7.54 9.37
N ALA A 62 1.28 7.62 9.48
CA ALA A 62 0.38 7.14 8.43
C ALA A 62 0.56 7.94 7.13
N THR A 63 0.67 9.26 7.22
CA THR A 63 0.84 10.15 6.07
C THR A 63 2.21 9.95 5.42
N LEU A 64 3.26 9.77 6.23
CA LEU A 64 4.62 9.53 5.73
C LEU A 64 4.71 8.20 4.99
N LEU A 65 4.09 7.14 5.51
CA LEU A 65 3.97 5.85 4.81
C LEU A 65 3.14 5.98 3.53
N LEU A 66 2.05 6.75 3.54
CA LEU A 66 1.25 7.02 2.34
C LEU A 66 2.07 7.76 1.28
N VAL A 67 2.81 8.78 1.67
CA VAL A 67 3.60 9.59 0.73
C VAL A 67 4.72 8.75 0.11
N ILE A 68 5.49 8.04 0.93
CA ILE A 68 6.63 7.24 0.45
C ILE A 68 6.15 5.99 -0.30
N GLY A 69 5.14 5.31 0.22
CA GLY A 69 4.68 4.01 -0.30
C GLY A 69 3.70 4.10 -1.46
N LEU A 70 3.00 5.22 -1.63
CA LEU A 70 1.98 5.37 -2.66
C LEU A 70 2.14 6.65 -3.48
N VAL A 71 2.19 7.82 -2.85
CA VAL A 71 2.13 9.10 -3.59
C VAL A 71 3.38 9.30 -4.44
N TYR A 72 4.57 9.18 -3.85
CA TYR A 72 5.84 9.32 -4.56
C TYR A 72 5.97 8.32 -5.73
N PRO A 73 5.77 7.00 -5.55
CA PRO A 73 5.86 6.07 -6.68
C PRO A 73 4.77 6.32 -7.72
N THR A 74 3.56 6.72 -7.32
CA THR A 74 2.49 7.07 -8.28
C THR A 74 2.88 8.26 -9.14
N LEU A 75 3.32 9.36 -8.52
CA LEU A 75 3.77 10.54 -9.25
C LEU A 75 4.95 10.21 -10.18
N ARG A 76 5.90 9.40 -9.69
CA ARG A 76 7.03 8.95 -10.51
C ARG A 76 6.56 8.15 -11.72
N THR A 77 5.66 7.19 -11.55
CA THR A 77 5.10 6.38 -12.64
C THR A 77 4.29 7.22 -13.63
N VAL A 78 3.50 8.18 -13.13
CA VAL A 78 2.75 9.11 -13.99
C VAL A 78 3.68 9.99 -14.80
N LEU A 79 4.78 10.49 -14.23
CA LEU A 79 5.76 11.27 -14.98
C LEU A 79 6.47 10.41 -16.03
N MET A 80 6.91 9.21 -15.65
CA MET A 80 7.58 8.28 -16.57
C MET A 80 6.67 7.82 -17.72
N SER A 81 5.34 7.75 -17.54
CA SER A 81 4.45 7.36 -18.64
C SER A 81 4.38 8.39 -19.77
N PHE A 82 4.86 9.63 -19.56
CA PHE A 82 5.04 10.63 -20.62
C PHE A 82 6.47 10.67 -21.18
N MET A 83 7.34 9.74 -20.77
CA MET A 83 8.72 9.63 -21.25
C MET A 83 8.88 8.42 -22.19
N ASN A 84 9.97 8.37 -22.95
CA ASN A 84 10.33 7.20 -23.75
C ASN A 84 10.66 5.97 -22.86
N ASP A 85 10.91 4.83 -23.50
CA ASP A 85 11.10 3.52 -22.89
C ASP A 85 12.27 3.44 -21.90
N ASP A 86 13.32 4.23 -22.12
CA ASP A 86 14.46 4.36 -21.20
C ASP A 86 14.37 5.58 -20.26
N SER A 87 13.26 6.33 -20.30
CA SER A 87 13.00 7.52 -19.49
C SER A 87 14.07 8.63 -19.63
N THR A 88 14.63 8.79 -20.83
CA THR A 88 15.63 9.82 -21.15
C THR A 88 15.01 11.06 -21.82
N GLU A 89 13.92 10.90 -22.57
CA GLU A 89 13.27 11.97 -23.34
C GLU A 89 11.77 12.04 -23.06
N PHE A 90 11.19 13.24 -23.09
CA PHE A 90 9.75 13.46 -22.95
C PHE A 90 9.04 13.27 -24.30
N VAL A 91 8.12 12.32 -24.37
CA VAL A 91 7.36 11.96 -25.58
C VAL A 91 5.88 12.37 -25.49
N GLY A 92 5.48 13.04 -24.41
CA GLY A 92 4.09 13.46 -24.22
C GLY A 92 3.13 12.27 -24.15
N VAL A 93 2.05 12.30 -24.94
CA VAL A 93 0.96 11.30 -24.85
C VAL A 93 1.12 10.11 -25.79
N ASP A 94 2.24 10.02 -26.51
CA ASP A 94 2.44 9.02 -27.57
C ASP A 94 2.30 7.58 -27.05
N ASN A 95 2.82 7.30 -25.84
CA ASN A 95 2.65 5.99 -25.18
C ASN A 95 1.18 5.61 -24.97
N TYR A 96 0.33 6.58 -24.64
CA TYR A 96 -1.09 6.35 -24.45
C TYR A 96 -1.77 6.06 -25.79
N VAL A 97 -1.51 6.87 -26.82
CA VAL A 97 -2.06 6.66 -28.16
C VAL A 97 -1.66 5.28 -28.68
N TRP A 98 -0.37 4.94 -28.56
CA TRP A 98 0.17 3.62 -28.93
C TRP A 98 -0.55 2.48 -28.19
N SER A 99 -0.77 2.62 -26.89
CA SER A 99 -1.48 1.59 -26.09
C SER A 99 -2.89 1.30 -26.60
N PHE A 100 -3.58 2.31 -27.15
CA PHE A 100 -4.91 2.14 -27.75
C PHE A 100 -4.90 1.55 -29.17
N THR A 101 -3.72 1.35 -29.77
CA THR A 101 -3.60 0.67 -31.07
C THR A 101 -3.42 -0.85 -30.93
N ILE A 102 -3.14 -1.36 -29.73
CA ILE A 102 -2.86 -2.77 -29.46
C ILE A 102 -4.18 -3.52 -29.19
N PRO A 103 -4.59 -4.48 -30.05
CA PRO A 103 -5.86 -5.18 -29.90
C PRO A 103 -6.03 -5.89 -28.54
N GLU A 104 -4.96 -6.46 -28.00
CA GLU A 104 -4.95 -7.16 -26.71
C GLU A 104 -5.28 -6.21 -25.56
N ILE A 105 -4.71 -5.00 -25.56
CA ILE A 105 -4.97 -3.97 -24.55
C ILE A 105 -6.43 -3.53 -24.62
N LEU A 106 -6.98 -3.33 -25.82
CA LEU A 106 -8.39 -2.95 -26.00
C LEU A 106 -9.35 -4.01 -25.45
N ILE A 107 -9.03 -5.30 -25.63
CA ILE A 107 -9.82 -6.40 -25.07
C ILE A 107 -9.79 -6.34 -23.54
N VAL A 108 -8.61 -6.16 -22.94
CA VAL A 108 -8.46 -6.03 -21.49
C VAL A 108 -9.24 -4.83 -20.96
N LEU A 109 -9.08 -3.65 -21.56
CA LEU A 109 -9.78 -2.43 -21.16
C LEU A 109 -11.30 -2.58 -21.23
N ARG A 110 -11.82 -3.18 -22.31
CA ARG A 110 -13.26 -3.47 -22.45
C ARG A 110 -13.75 -4.41 -21.35
N ASN A 111 -13.03 -5.51 -21.10
CA ASN A 111 -13.43 -6.48 -20.09
C ASN A 111 -13.40 -5.87 -18.68
N THR A 112 -12.38 -5.08 -18.35
CA THR A 112 -12.29 -4.36 -17.08
C THR A 112 -13.40 -3.31 -16.95
N ALA A 113 -13.70 -2.56 -18.01
CA ALA A 113 -14.80 -1.59 -18.00
C ALA A 113 -16.15 -2.29 -17.74
N ILE A 114 -16.43 -3.40 -18.44
CA ILE A 114 -17.63 -4.21 -18.19
C ILE A 114 -17.66 -4.67 -16.72
N TRP A 115 -16.54 -5.18 -16.19
CA TRP A 115 -16.46 -5.65 -14.81
C TRP A 115 -16.73 -4.53 -13.79
N VAL A 116 -16.12 -3.36 -13.96
CA VAL A 116 -16.26 -2.18 -13.07
C VAL A 116 -17.70 -1.70 -12.97
N PHE A 117 -18.49 -1.81 -14.05
CA PHE A 117 -19.90 -1.42 -14.01
C PHE A 117 -20.82 -2.55 -13.58
N VAL A 118 -20.70 -3.72 -14.21
CA VAL A 118 -21.65 -4.82 -14.02
C VAL A 118 -21.57 -5.39 -12.61
N VAL A 119 -20.36 -5.63 -12.09
CA VAL A 119 -20.20 -6.31 -10.80
C VAL A 119 -20.76 -5.49 -9.64
N PRO A 120 -20.42 -4.19 -9.46
CA PRO A 120 -20.99 -3.39 -8.38
C PRO A 120 -22.50 -3.20 -8.48
N ILE A 121 -23.04 -3.05 -9.69
CA ILE A 121 -24.49 -2.89 -9.88
C ILE A 121 -25.21 -4.17 -9.46
N VAL A 122 -24.79 -5.32 -10.00
CA VAL A 122 -25.42 -6.60 -9.69
C VAL A 122 -25.26 -6.94 -8.21
N SER A 123 -24.06 -6.75 -7.63
CA SER A 123 -23.83 -7.03 -6.21
C SER A 123 -24.66 -6.12 -5.29
N THR A 124 -24.80 -4.84 -5.64
CA THR A 124 -25.62 -3.90 -4.88
C THR A 124 -27.10 -4.24 -4.97
N LEU A 125 -27.60 -4.56 -6.18
CA LEU A 125 -29.01 -4.96 -6.37
C LEU A 125 -29.34 -6.22 -5.57
N LEU A 126 -28.48 -7.23 -5.64
CA LEU A 126 -28.65 -8.47 -4.87
C LEU A 126 -28.56 -8.22 -3.36
N GLY A 127 -27.56 -7.44 -2.92
CA GLY A 127 -27.40 -7.08 -1.51
C GLY A 127 -28.62 -6.33 -0.96
N LEU A 128 -29.15 -5.36 -1.72
CA LEU A 128 -30.35 -4.62 -1.36
C LEU A 128 -31.60 -5.50 -1.33
N ALA A 129 -31.76 -6.39 -2.32
CA ALA A 129 -32.89 -7.32 -2.36
C ALA A 129 -32.91 -8.24 -1.13
N ILE A 130 -31.75 -8.80 -0.75
CA ILE A 130 -31.62 -9.62 0.46
C ILE A 130 -31.92 -8.78 1.70
N ALA A 131 -31.35 -7.58 1.81
CA ALA A 131 -31.56 -6.70 2.96
C ALA A 131 -33.04 -6.31 3.16
N TYR A 132 -33.82 -6.23 2.08
CA TYR A 132 -35.27 -6.01 2.17
C TYR A 132 -36.03 -7.25 2.66
N MET A 133 -35.52 -8.45 2.39
CA MET A 133 -36.17 -9.72 2.76
C MET A 133 -35.83 -10.20 4.18
N THR A 134 -34.86 -9.58 4.84
CA THR A 134 -34.44 -9.85 6.24
C THR A 134 -34.99 -8.80 7.19
#